data_AF-A0A938FZ04-F1
#
_entry.id   AF-A0A938FZ04-F1
#
_cell.length_a   1.000
_cell.length_b   1.000
_cell.length_c   1.000
_cell.angle_alpha   90.00
_cell.angle_beta   90.00
_cell.angle_gamma   90.00
#
_symmetry.space_group_name_H-M   'P 1'
#
loop_
_entity.id
_entity.type
_entity.pdbx_description
1 polymer ?
#
loop_
_entity_poly.entity_id
_entity_poly.type
_entity_poly.pdbx_seq_one_letter_code
_entity_poly.pdbx_strand_id
1 'polypeptide(L)'
;MLTLSSEMFGMCIMRSGRKRGQMPCGLRSAKAAFCGAGHSEEQGFARPAGAAVLRGFLNRAMVPAAFVAIVLAGFVATPQTAPAPVAGEPVFEKDVLPILQVHCVRCHGPKTKMQELDLSTLEAVWRGGESGRVVVPEKPQESSLYEKISKGLMPLDKKTTLSSAEIAVIRRWIEAGASSRGGASAMSKTGITENLTEHDVIPLMLLHCTPCHGTRIQEAGLDLRSRASMLKGGRSGPAIVPGRPDQSLILKRIRAVEMPPPKRVLEASVAPMTPGEVDRLAKWIEQGAPEGRVEADVATTDPDPLVSEKDRQFWAFQAPRAVQAPAVRDVDRVRNPIDAFLLHKLEGKGLSFSPEADRLTLMRRAYFDLTGLPPEPEELEAFLADRDPNAYDKLIGRLLASPRYGERWARYWLDLAGYTDLPHAYRYRDYVIRSFNSDKPYDRFLQEQIAGDELADYESAPVITAKMMDNLVATGFLRMIPDRTGSRLTNFVIDRVPVVADAIDVFASSTLGLTIKCARCHSHKFDPIPQRDYYRLLDVFKG
;
A
#
# COMPACT_ATOMS: atom_id res chain seq x y z
N MET A 1 -8.51 -0.30 43.89
CA MET A 1 -8.95 1.05 43.48
C MET A 1 -8.45 1.28 42.06
N LEU A 2 -9.37 1.61 41.14
CA LEU A 2 -9.21 1.89 39.69
C LEU A 2 -8.90 0.67 38.80
N THR A 3 -9.89 -0.11 38.31
CA THR A 3 -10.80 0.10 37.15
C THR A 3 -10.10 0.36 35.82
N LEU A 4 -10.04 -0.66 34.95
CA LEU A 4 -9.89 -0.52 33.50
C LEU A 4 -11.03 -1.26 32.82
N SER A 5 -11.66 -0.55 31.89
CA SER A 5 -12.95 -0.87 31.31
C SER A 5 -12.84 -1.93 30.23
N SER A 6 -13.85 -2.81 30.23
CA SER A 6 -14.29 -3.59 29.09
C SER A 6 -15.07 -2.65 28.16
N GLU A 7 -14.77 -2.63 26.86
CA GLU A 7 -15.73 -2.54 25.74
C GLU A 7 -15.01 -2.25 24.41
N MET A 8 -15.15 -3.16 23.44
CA MET A 8 -15.56 -2.91 22.04
C MET A 8 -15.15 -4.08 21.13
N PHE A 9 -15.93 -5.16 21.17
CA PHE A 9 -16.20 -5.99 19.99
C PHE A 9 -17.72 -6.12 19.90
N GLY A 10 -18.32 -5.23 19.11
CA GLY A 10 -19.76 -5.21 18.85
C GLY A 10 -20.01 -5.41 17.36
N MET A 11 -20.39 -6.63 17.00
CA MET A 11 -20.92 -7.00 15.68
C MET A 11 -22.10 -6.11 15.28
N CYS A 12 -21.99 -5.46 14.12
CA CYS A 12 -23.13 -4.92 13.37
C CYS A 12 -23.95 -6.09 12.80
N ILE A 13 -25.04 -6.47 13.48
CA ILE A 13 -26.15 -7.20 12.89
C ILE A 13 -27.31 -6.23 12.72
N MET A 14 -27.62 -5.89 11.46
CA MET A 14 -28.80 -5.11 11.08
C MET A 14 -30.09 -5.88 11.44
N ARG A 15 -30.84 -5.36 12.41
CA ARG A 15 -32.25 -5.71 12.62
C ARG A 15 -33.12 -4.86 11.68
N SER A 16 -33.69 -5.48 10.65
CA SER A 16 -34.84 -4.92 9.92
C SER A 16 -36.14 -5.49 10.51
N GLY A 17 -36.99 -4.58 11.01
CA GLY A 17 -38.29 -4.92 11.57
C GLY A 17 -39.33 -5.17 10.47
N ARG A 18 -39.95 -6.36 10.48
CA ARG A 18 -41.20 -6.65 9.75
C ARG A 18 -42.40 -6.12 10.55
N LYS A 19 -43.29 -5.35 9.90
CA LYS A 19 -44.72 -5.27 10.23
C LYS A 19 -45.53 -6.09 9.22
N ARG A 20 -46.59 -6.71 9.73
CA ARG A 20 -47.49 -7.69 9.10
C ARG A 20 -48.43 -7.07 8.05
N GLY A 21 -48.83 -7.88 7.07
CA GLY A 21 -50.00 -7.71 6.22
C GLY A 21 -50.37 -9.05 5.55
N GLN A 22 -51.64 -9.44 5.63
CA GLN A 22 -52.22 -10.76 5.30
C GLN A 22 -52.40 -11.03 3.78
N MET A 23 -52.11 -12.29 3.37
CA MET A 23 -52.84 -13.27 2.51
C MET A 23 -53.83 -12.85 1.37
N PRO A 24 -54.27 -13.77 0.45
CA PRO A 24 -53.64 -14.95 -0.18
C PRO A 24 -54.00 -15.14 -1.70
N CYS A 25 -53.81 -16.36 -2.24
CA CYS A 25 -54.16 -16.94 -3.56
C CYS A 25 -53.09 -16.80 -4.66
N GLY A 26 -52.71 -17.82 -5.43
CA GLY A 26 -53.13 -19.22 -5.56
C GLY A 26 -52.61 -19.78 -6.92
N LEU A 27 -52.45 -21.10 -7.01
CA LEU A 27 -52.18 -21.92 -8.23
C LEU A 27 -50.78 -21.78 -8.87
N ARG A 28 -50.25 -22.77 -9.60
CA ARG A 28 -50.18 -24.24 -9.55
C ARG A 28 -49.21 -24.60 -10.69
N SER A 29 -48.51 -25.72 -10.54
CA SER A 29 -47.93 -26.56 -11.60
C SER A 29 -46.60 -26.13 -12.24
N ALA A 30 -45.56 -26.88 -11.85
CA ALA A 30 -44.42 -27.23 -12.68
C ALA A 30 -44.70 -28.53 -13.46
N LYS A 31 -44.21 -28.61 -14.71
CA LYS A 31 -43.79 -29.81 -15.48
C LYS A 31 -43.01 -29.26 -16.69
N ALA A 32 -41.68 -29.32 -16.68
CA ALA A 32 -40.85 -30.43 -17.16
C ALA A 32 -40.99 -30.69 -18.68
N ALA A 33 -39.92 -30.45 -19.44
CA ALA A 33 -39.20 -31.47 -20.25
C ALA A 33 -38.44 -30.90 -21.46
N PHE A 34 -37.17 -31.34 -21.55
CA PHE A 34 -36.45 -31.82 -22.74
C PHE A 34 -35.83 -30.88 -23.79
N CYS A 35 -34.49 -31.05 -23.88
CA CYS A 35 -33.63 -31.25 -25.04
C CYS A 35 -33.66 -30.31 -26.26
N GLY A 36 -32.44 -29.98 -26.72
CA GLY A 36 -32.18 -29.94 -28.16
C GLY A 36 -31.15 -28.89 -28.59
N ALA A 37 -29.98 -29.39 -28.96
CA ALA A 37 -28.84 -28.76 -29.62
C ALA A 37 -29.12 -27.69 -30.72
N GLY A 38 -28.12 -26.82 -30.90
CA GLY A 38 -27.49 -26.62 -32.22
C GLY A 38 -27.70 -25.28 -32.95
N HIS A 39 -26.57 -24.73 -33.43
CA HIS A 39 -26.39 -23.73 -34.50
C HIS A 39 -26.73 -22.25 -34.17
N SER A 40 -25.75 -21.34 -34.05
CA SER A 40 -24.93 -20.65 -35.08
C SER A 40 -25.72 -19.68 -35.96
N GLU A 41 -25.46 -18.37 -35.79
CA GLU A 41 -25.51 -17.24 -36.77
C GLU A 41 -25.51 -15.92 -35.94
N GLU A 42 -24.44 -15.12 -35.97
CA GLU A 42 -24.20 -13.97 -36.88
C GLU A 42 -25.41 -13.04 -37.10
N GLN A 43 -25.23 -11.76 -36.67
CA GLN A 43 -25.87 -10.49 -37.08
C GLN A 43 -25.93 -9.56 -35.83
N GLY A 44 -25.37 -8.35 -35.72
CA GLY A 44 -24.84 -7.42 -36.69
C GLY A 44 -25.89 -6.38 -37.11
N PHE A 45 -26.20 -5.35 -36.30
CA PHE A 45 -26.86 -4.08 -36.71
C PHE A 45 -26.72 -3.05 -35.55
N ALA A 46 -25.85 -2.05 -35.66
CA ALA A 46 -26.03 -0.71 -36.26
C ALA A 46 -26.84 0.30 -35.40
N ARG A 47 -26.21 1.46 -35.18
CA ARG A 47 -26.74 2.69 -34.54
C ARG A 47 -27.83 3.33 -35.40
N PRO A 48 -28.57 4.30 -34.85
CA PRO A 48 -28.80 5.51 -35.64
C PRO A 48 -28.46 6.81 -34.89
N ALA A 49 -28.08 7.80 -35.69
CA ALA A 49 -28.02 9.22 -35.41
C ALA A 49 -29.12 9.94 -36.22
N GLY A 50 -29.48 11.16 -35.81
CA GLY A 50 -30.33 12.10 -36.56
C GLY A 50 -31.44 12.69 -35.68
N ALA A 51 -31.36 13.91 -35.16
CA ALA A 51 -31.36 15.25 -35.79
C ALA A 51 -32.76 15.87 -35.93
N ALA A 52 -32.93 16.99 -35.20
CA ALA A 52 -33.70 18.21 -35.46
C ALA A 52 -35.23 18.17 -35.72
N VAL A 53 -35.96 19.13 -35.12
CA VAL A 53 -36.75 20.17 -35.83
C VAL A 53 -37.35 21.18 -34.83
N LEU A 54 -37.26 22.47 -35.22
CA LEU A 54 -37.83 23.68 -34.61
C LEU A 54 -39.37 23.77 -34.68
N ARG A 55 -39.97 24.52 -33.74
CA ARG A 55 -41.10 25.49 -33.84
C ARG A 55 -41.35 26.01 -32.41
N GLY A 56 -41.51 27.28 -32.04
CA GLY A 56 -41.93 28.49 -32.73
C GLY A 56 -43.20 29.06 -32.04
N PHE A 57 -43.19 30.36 -31.67
CA PHE A 57 -44.28 31.23 -31.15
C PHE A 57 -44.60 31.19 -29.64
N LEU A 58 -45.06 32.25 -28.94
CA LEU A 58 -44.89 33.72 -28.85
C LEU A 58 -46.03 34.23 -27.93
N ASN A 59 -45.74 35.00 -26.88
CA ASN A 59 -46.58 36.05 -26.22
C ASN A 59 -45.92 36.40 -24.86
N ARG A 60 -45.45 37.61 -24.46
CA ARG A 60 -45.70 39.06 -24.69
C ARG A 60 -46.59 39.72 -23.61
N ALA A 61 -45.97 40.57 -22.75
CA ALA A 61 -46.47 41.81 -22.10
C ALA A 61 -45.39 42.33 -21.10
N MET A 62 -44.57 43.37 -21.37
CA MET A 62 -44.75 44.86 -21.20
C MET A 62 -45.22 45.29 -19.78
N VAL A 63 -44.37 45.86 -18.88
CA VAL A 63 -43.81 47.26 -18.74
C VAL A 63 -44.86 48.23 -18.13
N PRO A 64 -44.58 49.05 -17.08
CA PRO A 64 -43.75 50.27 -17.20
C PRO A 64 -42.86 50.72 -16.02
N ALA A 65 -41.93 51.61 -16.39
CA ALA A 65 -41.00 52.37 -15.54
C ALA A 65 -41.67 53.59 -14.90
N ALA A 66 -41.14 54.06 -13.75
CA ALA A 66 -40.71 55.46 -13.55
C ALA A 66 -40.21 55.73 -12.11
N PHE A 67 -39.36 56.77 -12.04
CA PHE A 67 -39.02 57.66 -10.93
C PHE A 67 -37.76 57.43 -10.07
N VAL A 68 -36.84 58.36 -10.33
CA VAL A 68 -35.65 58.78 -9.59
C VAL A 68 -36.04 59.39 -8.24
N ALA A 69 -35.32 59.03 -7.18
CA ALA A 69 -35.28 59.81 -5.94
C ALA A 69 -33.85 59.84 -5.37
N ILE A 70 -33.38 61.07 -5.18
CA ILE A 70 -32.12 61.48 -4.55
C ILE A 70 -32.18 61.17 -3.05
N VAL A 71 -31.16 60.52 -2.49
CA VAL A 71 -30.93 60.51 -1.02
C VAL A 71 -29.45 60.76 -0.73
N LEU A 72 -29.22 61.82 0.05
CA LEU A 72 -27.93 62.32 0.50
C LEU A 72 -27.17 61.31 1.38
N ALA A 73 -25.84 61.32 1.22
CA ALA A 73 -24.88 60.62 2.04
C ALA A 73 -24.82 61.20 3.48
N GLY A 74 -25.03 60.33 4.47
CA GLY A 74 -24.58 60.52 5.85
C GLY A 74 -23.52 59.48 6.17
N PHE A 75 -22.24 59.82 6.07
CA PHE A 75 -21.14 58.99 6.54
C PHE A 75 -21.03 59.11 8.06
N VAL A 76 -21.45 58.07 8.78
CA VAL A 76 -21.11 57.89 10.20
C VAL A 76 -19.72 57.25 10.23
N ALA A 77 -18.72 58.02 10.65
CA ALA A 77 -17.37 57.53 10.90
C ALA A 77 -17.39 56.61 12.14
N THR A 78 -17.16 55.32 11.92
CA THR A 78 -16.79 54.39 13.00
C THR A 78 -15.29 54.56 13.30
N PRO A 79 -14.87 54.66 14.57
CA PRO A 79 -13.46 54.80 14.90
C PRO A 79 -12.74 53.48 14.62
N GLN A 80 -11.89 53.50 13.59
CA GLN A 80 -11.00 52.40 13.26
C GLN A 80 -9.92 52.31 14.33
N THR A 81 -10.02 51.27 15.17
CA THR A 81 -8.98 50.93 16.14
C THR A 81 -7.75 50.49 15.36
N ALA A 82 -6.65 51.23 15.51
CA ALA A 82 -5.37 50.87 14.89
C ALA A 82 -4.91 49.48 15.38
N PRO A 83 -4.42 48.59 14.50
CA PRO A 83 -3.79 47.35 14.93
C PRO A 83 -2.52 47.67 15.73
N ALA A 84 -2.30 46.90 16.80
CA ALA A 84 -1.12 46.95 17.65
C ALA A 84 0.19 46.83 16.83
N PRO A 85 1.31 47.37 17.32
CA PRO A 85 2.57 47.40 16.57
C PRO A 85 3.05 45.99 16.25
N VAL A 86 3.41 45.79 14.97
CA VAL A 86 3.97 44.54 14.45
C VAL A 86 5.34 44.32 15.10
N ALA A 87 5.42 43.35 16.01
CA ALA A 87 6.68 42.77 16.43
C ALA A 87 7.40 42.21 15.18
N GLY A 88 8.71 42.46 15.06
CA GLY A 88 9.51 42.09 13.90
C GLY A 88 9.34 40.64 13.46
N GLU A 89 9.68 40.35 12.20
CA GLU A 89 9.56 39.02 11.61
C GLU A 89 10.20 37.95 12.50
N PRO A 90 9.48 36.85 12.81
CA PRO A 90 9.99 35.82 13.69
C PRO A 90 11.22 35.14 13.06
N VAL A 91 12.25 34.87 13.86
CA VAL A 91 13.49 34.19 13.44
C VAL A 91 13.64 32.85 14.12
N PHE A 92 14.31 31.89 13.45
CA PHE A 92 14.34 30.49 13.87
C PHE A 92 14.77 30.32 15.34
N GLU A 93 15.95 30.80 15.72
CA GLU A 93 16.54 30.54 17.04
C GLU A 93 15.77 31.20 18.19
N LYS A 94 15.13 32.34 17.92
CA LYS A 94 14.43 33.13 18.95
C LYS A 94 12.99 32.69 19.13
N ASP A 95 12.26 32.55 18.02
CA ASP A 95 10.81 32.55 18.04
C ASP A 95 10.24 31.17 17.69
N VAL A 96 10.94 30.37 16.86
CA VAL A 96 10.46 29.06 16.38
C VAL A 96 11.08 27.89 17.14
N LEU A 97 12.40 27.89 17.32
CA LEU A 97 13.13 26.82 17.98
C LEU A 97 12.61 26.53 19.40
N PRO A 98 12.27 27.53 20.25
CA PRO A 98 11.67 27.23 21.56
C PRO A 98 10.35 26.46 21.46
N ILE A 99 9.51 26.76 20.44
CA ILE A 99 8.27 26.03 20.19
C ILE A 99 8.60 24.58 19.78
N LEU A 100 9.52 24.40 18.83
CA LEU A 100 9.93 23.06 18.37
C LEU A 100 10.58 22.24 19.48
N GLN A 101 11.37 22.86 20.37
CA GLN A 101 12.00 22.18 21.50
C GLN A 101 10.99 21.60 22.48
N VAL A 102 9.92 22.33 22.77
CA VAL A 102 8.86 21.89 23.68
C VAL A 102 8.01 20.79 23.04
N HIS A 103 7.61 20.97 21.78
CA HIS A 103 6.56 20.15 21.16
C HIS A 103 7.08 19.05 20.24
N CYS A 104 8.29 19.17 19.68
CA CYS A 104 8.73 18.36 18.54
C CYS A 104 10.08 17.65 18.74
N VAL A 105 11.09 18.30 19.30
CA VAL A 105 12.49 17.82 19.34
C VAL A 105 12.66 16.52 20.14
N ARG A 106 11.74 16.22 21.07
CA ARG A 106 11.76 14.92 21.79
C ARG A 106 11.65 13.71 20.85
N CYS A 107 10.91 13.86 19.75
CA CYS A 107 10.72 12.80 18.75
C CYS A 107 11.39 13.11 17.40
N HIS A 108 11.69 14.39 17.13
CA HIS A 108 12.35 14.87 15.91
C HIS A 108 13.59 15.70 16.27
N GLY A 109 14.56 15.06 16.93
CA GLY A 109 15.79 15.69 17.40
C GLY A 109 16.99 14.77 17.22
N PRO A 110 18.20 15.18 17.63
CA PRO A 110 19.43 14.46 17.30
C PRO A 110 19.51 13.05 17.91
N LYS A 111 18.81 12.83 19.04
CA LYS A 111 18.76 11.53 19.74
C LYS A 111 17.67 10.60 19.21
N THR A 112 16.55 11.17 18.76
CA THR A 112 15.38 10.43 18.29
C THR A 112 14.92 11.13 17.03
N LYS A 113 15.14 10.51 15.88
CA LYS A 113 14.81 11.08 14.56
C LYS A 113 13.66 10.31 13.93
N MET A 114 12.45 10.43 14.50
CA MET A 114 11.28 9.79 13.88
C MET A 114 11.10 10.34 12.47
N GLN A 115 10.88 9.45 11.49
CA GLN A 115 10.84 9.80 10.07
C GLN A 115 12.13 10.46 9.56
N GLU A 116 13.27 10.12 10.16
CA GLU A 116 14.60 10.72 9.96
C GLU A 116 14.65 12.25 10.08
N LEU A 117 13.62 12.85 10.67
CA LEU A 117 13.46 14.29 10.78
C LEU A 117 14.11 14.81 12.06
N ASP A 118 14.91 15.86 11.92
CA ASP A 118 15.52 16.60 13.03
C ASP A 118 15.15 18.10 12.94
N LEU A 119 14.46 18.58 13.96
CA LEU A 119 13.94 19.95 14.08
C LEU A 119 14.73 20.80 15.09
N SER A 120 15.86 20.29 15.58
CA SER A 120 16.67 20.96 16.62
C SER A 120 17.58 22.07 16.08
N THR A 121 17.82 22.10 14.76
CA THR A 121 18.65 23.12 14.10
C THR A 121 18.04 23.54 12.78
N LEU A 122 18.30 24.77 12.34
CA LEU A 122 17.77 25.28 11.07
C LEU A 122 18.26 24.43 9.88
N GLU A 123 19.54 24.07 9.88
CA GLU A 123 20.12 23.23 8.83
C GLU A 123 19.40 21.88 8.71
N ALA A 124 19.09 21.23 9.84
CA ALA A 124 18.37 19.98 9.84
C ALA A 124 16.90 20.14 9.39
N VAL A 125 16.24 21.23 9.78
CA VAL A 125 14.88 21.57 9.29
C VAL A 125 14.87 21.74 7.77
N TRP A 126 15.90 22.38 7.22
CA TRP A 126 16.05 22.58 5.77
C TRP A 126 16.38 21.27 5.04
N ARG A 127 17.14 20.37 5.67
CA ARG A 127 17.42 19.03 5.16
C ARG A 127 16.14 18.19 5.02
N GLY A 128 15.21 18.33 5.96
CA GLY A 128 13.95 17.57 5.98
C GLY A 128 14.09 16.19 6.61
N GLY A 129 13.19 15.28 6.27
CA GLY A 129 13.19 13.88 6.73
C GLY A 129 12.82 12.91 5.60
N GLU A 130 12.41 11.70 5.95
CA GLU A 130 12.00 10.62 5.03
C GLU A 130 10.94 11.07 4.00
N SER A 131 10.02 11.95 4.39
CA SER A 131 8.99 12.49 3.48
C SER A 131 9.44 13.73 2.69
N GLY A 132 10.73 14.04 2.68
CA GLY A 132 11.33 15.19 2.00
C GLY A 132 11.35 16.46 2.84
N ARG A 133 11.32 17.62 2.17
CA ARG A 133 11.40 18.94 2.81
C ARG A 133 10.19 19.18 3.70
N VAL A 134 10.44 19.67 4.92
CA VAL A 134 9.37 20.01 5.87
C VAL A 134 8.98 21.49 5.84
N VAL A 135 9.85 22.33 5.32
CA VAL A 135 9.64 23.78 5.16
C VAL A 135 9.97 24.17 3.73
N VAL A 136 9.03 24.86 3.09
CA VAL A 136 9.18 25.53 1.79
C VAL A 136 9.12 27.03 2.09
N PRO A 137 10.25 27.76 2.01
CA PRO A 137 10.30 29.19 2.27
C PRO A 137 9.24 29.96 1.48
N GLU A 138 8.65 30.98 2.10
CA GLU A 138 7.59 31.85 1.56
C GLU A 138 6.25 31.15 1.31
N LYS A 139 6.19 29.81 1.44
CA LYS A 139 5.04 28.99 1.08
C LYS A 139 4.59 28.07 2.22
N PRO A 140 3.91 28.59 3.24
CA PRO A 140 3.39 27.78 4.35
C PRO A 140 2.47 26.64 3.90
N GLN A 141 1.67 26.87 2.85
CA GLN A 141 0.70 25.89 2.36
C GLN A 141 1.36 24.72 1.64
N GLU A 142 2.59 24.89 1.13
CA GLU A 142 3.42 23.82 0.56
C GLU A 142 4.35 23.19 1.62
N SER A 143 4.38 23.74 2.84
CA SER A 143 5.24 23.27 3.94
C SER A 143 4.54 22.22 4.78
N SER A 144 5.02 20.98 4.73
CA SER A 144 4.41 19.87 5.48
C SER A 144 4.43 20.09 7.00
N LEU A 145 5.44 20.78 7.55
CA LEU A 145 5.47 21.18 8.97
C LEU A 145 4.21 21.96 9.34
N TYR A 146 3.89 23.01 8.58
CA TYR A 146 2.72 23.86 8.84
C TYR A 146 1.40 23.10 8.61
N GLU A 147 1.34 22.27 7.57
CA GLU A 147 0.18 21.43 7.28
C GLU A 147 -0.15 20.48 8.46
N LYS A 148 0.85 19.80 9.02
CA LYS A 148 0.64 18.83 10.11
C LYS A 148 0.22 19.51 11.41
N ILE A 149 0.86 20.63 11.78
CA ILE A 149 0.53 21.32 13.04
C ILE A 149 -0.82 22.05 12.95
N SER A 150 -1.17 22.64 11.80
CA SER A 150 -2.45 23.34 11.63
C SER A 150 -3.66 22.40 11.65
N LYS A 151 -3.48 21.15 11.20
CA LYS A 151 -4.49 20.09 11.28
C LYS A 151 -4.50 19.33 12.62
N GLY A 152 -3.63 19.69 13.56
CA GLY A 152 -3.50 18.99 14.85
C GLY A 152 -3.03 17.54 14.73
N LEU A 153 -2.35 17.19 13.63
CA LEU A 153 -1.80 15.85 13.40
C LEU A 153 -0.50 15.62 14.16
N MET A 154 0.18 16.70 14.54
CA MET A 154 1.39 16.71 15.36
C MET A 154 1.26 17.75 16.49
N PRO A 155 1.77 17.44 17.69
CA PRO A 155 2.44 16.20 18.11
C PRO A 155 1.50 15.01 18.36
N LEU A 156 1.93 13.80 18.00
CA LEU A 156 1.08 12.58 18.06
C LEU A 156 0.63 12.19 19.47
N ASP A 157 1.45 12.47 20.49
CA ASP A 157 1.16 12.06 21.86
C ASP A 157 0.07 12.91 22.52
N LYS A 158 -0.31 14.04 21.89
CA LYS A 158 -1.25 15.05 22.38
C LYS A 158 -0.93 15.56 23.79
N LYS A 159 0.26 15.29 24.33
CA LYS A 159 0.69 15.76 25.66
C LYS A 159 1.14 17.21 25.60
N THR A 160 1.64 17.63 24.44
CA THR A 160 2.10 18.98 24.15
C THR A 160 1.35 19.47 22.92
N THR A 161 0.34 20.31 23.08
CA THR A 161 -0.44 20.86 21.96
C THR A 161 0.01 22.28 21.66
N LEU A 162 0.28 22.58 20.39
CA LEU A 162 0.57 23.94 19.98
C LEU A 162 -0.71 24.78 20.07
N SER A 163 -0.58 25.96 20.67
CA SER A 163 -1.60 27.01 20.62
C SER A 163 -1.69 27.63 19.22
N SER A 164 -2.84 28.25 18.93
CA SER A 164 -3.03 29.01 17.69
C SER A 164 -1.99 30.13 17.53
N ALA A 165 -1.52 30.71 18.63
CA ALA A 165 -0.46 31.73 18.64
C ALA A 165 0.90 31.15 18.22
N GLU A 166 1.27 29.97 18.75
CA GLU A 166 2.52 29.28 18.36
C GLU A 166 2.49 28.85 16.89
N ILE A 167 1.36 28.31 16.42
CA ILE A 167 1.18 27.97 15.00
C ILE A 167 1.32 29.22 14.11
N ALA A 168 0.78 30.36 14.55
CA ALA A 168 0.90 31.63 13.82
C ALA A 168 2.34 32.16 13.78
N VAL A 169 3.16 31.91 14.81
CA VAL A 169 4.60 32.23 14.79
C VAL A 169 5.32 31.40 13.74
N ILE A 170 5.12 30.08 13.72
CA ILE A 170 5.73 29.19 12.72
C ILE A 170 5.29 29.57 11.32
N ARG A 171 4.00 29.85 11.11
CA ARG A 171 3.47 30.31 9.81
C ARG A 171 4.19 31.56 9.32
N ARG A 172 4.22 32.61 10.15
CA ARG A 172 4.85 33.90 9.78
C ARG A 172 6.34 33.76 9.51
N TRP A 173 7.02 32.87 10.24
CA TRP A 173 8.44 32.57 9.98
C TRP A 173 8.64 31.93 8.60
N ILE A 174 7.76 31.00 8.20
CA ILE A 174 7.81 30.41 6.86
C ILE A 174 7.49 31.48 5.80
N GLU A 175 6.46 32.29 6.01
CA GLU A 175 6.10 33.42 5.10
C GLU A 175 7.27 34.41 4.93
N ALA A 176 8.03 34.65 6.01
CA ALA A 176 9.24 35.49 6.01
C ALA A 176 10.50 34.77 5.49
N GLY A 177 10.35 33.65 4.78
CA GLY A 177 11.46 32.94 4.13
C GLY A 177 12.26 32.00 5.04
N ALA A 178 11.72 31.62 6.20
CA ALA A 178 12.30 30.63 7.11
C ALA A 178 13.74 30.97 7.59
N SER A 179 13.96 32.22 8.00
CA SER A 179 15.28 32.80 8.28
C SER A 179 15.80 32.59 9.71
N SER A 180 17.11 32.80 9.92
CA SER A 180 17.83 32.75 11.21
C SER A 180 18.20 34.15 11.72
N ARG A 181 18.54 34.25 13.02
CA ARG A 181 18.95 35.48 13.72
C ARG A 181 20.26 36.05 13.15
N GLY A 182 20.12 36.82 12.07
CA GLY A 182 21.21 37.49 11.36
C GLY A 182 20.78 38.36 10.19
N GLY A 183 19.50 38.28 9.77
CA GLY A 183 18.98 39.02 8.62
C GLY A 183 19.58 38.49 7.32
N ALA A 184 18.75 37.83 6.51
CA ALA A 184 19.16 37.05 5.35
C ALA A 184 20.36 36.12 5.65
N SER A 185 20.06 34.85 5.97
CA SER A 185 20.97 33.82 5.48
C SER A 185 21.19 34.11 3.99
N ALA A 186 22.44 34.17 3.57
CA ALA A 186 22.90 34.46 2.23
C ALA A 186 22.42 33.41 1.20
N MET A 187 21.11 33.35 0.98
CA MET A 187 20.39 32.40 0.12
C MET A 187 19.19 33.06 -0.60
N SER A 188 19.00 34.39 -0.50
CA SER A 188 17.81 35.09 -1.02
C SER A 188 18.04 35.97 -2.28
N LYS A 189 19.14 35.81 -3.02
CA LYS A 189 19.29 36.44 -4.36
C LYS A 189 19.91 35.60 -5.47
N THR A 190 20.19 34.35 -5.20
CA THR A 190 20.40 33.34 -6.24
C THR A 190 19.37 32.29 -5.88
N GLY A 191 18.32 32.15 -6.69
CA GLY A 191 17.38 31.05 -6.51
C GLY A 191 18.19 29.80 -6.25
N ILE A 192 17.88 29.06 -5.18
CA ILE A 192 18.60 27.85 -4.78
C ILE A 192 19.00 27.16 -6.09
N THR A 193 20.28 27.20 -6.44
CA THR A 193 20.80 26.32 -7.47
C THR A 193 20.60 24.97 -6.82
N GLU A 194 19.43 24.39 -7.07
CA GLU A 194 19.09 23.04 -6.68
C GLU A 194 20.32 22.23 -7.06
N ASN A 195 21.07 21.78 -6.06
CA ASN A 195 22.26 20.96 -6.29
C ASN A 195 21.71 19.62 -6.71
N LEU A 196 21.45 19.50 -8.00
CA LEU A 196 20.90 18.30 -8.59
C LEU A 196 21.99 17.26 -8.55
N THR A 197 21.64 16.06 -8.14
CA THR A 197 22.54 14.91 -8.20
C THR A 197 21.95 13.87 -9.14
N GLU A 198 22.63 12.74 -9.29
CA GLU A 198 22.06 11.60 -10.01
C GLU A 198 20.71 11.15 -9.43
N HIS A 199 20.42 11.36 -8.13
CA HIS A 199 19.12 11.04 -7.54
C HIS A 199 17.95 11.84 -8.16
N ASP A 200 18.21 13.03 -8.69
CA ASP A 200 17.19 13.87 -9.33
C ASP A 200 16.96 13.52 -10.80
N VAL A 201 17.90 12.79 -11.42
CA VAL A 201 17.92 12.56 -12.87
C VAL A 201 17.78 11.09 -13.25
N ILE A 202 18.41 10.18 -12.53
CA ILE A 202 18.33 8.74 -12.80
C ILE A 202 16.89 8.23 -12.78
N PRO A 203 16.00 8.63 -11.83
CA PRO A 203 14.60 8.24 -11.90
C PRO A 203 13.91 8.65 -13.20
N LEU A 204 14.27 9.80 -13.78
CA LEU A 204 13.77 10.23 -15.09
C LEU A 204 14.29 9.30 -16.20
N MET A 205 15.56 8.90 -16.16
CA MET A 205 16.13 7.96 -17.13
C MET A 205 15.44 6.58 -17.04
N LEU A 206 15.20 6.10 -15.81
CA LEU A 206 14.47 4.85 -15.56
C LEU A 206 13.01 4.91 -16.05
N LEU A 207 12.37 6.08 -15.95
CA LEU A 207 11.00 6.28 -16.36
C LEU A 207 10.85 6.37 -17.90
N HIS A 208 11.74 7.12 -18.56
CA HIS A 208 11.56 7.51 -19.96
C HIS A 208 12.46 6.76 -20.95
N CYS A 209 13.60 6.21 -20.52
CA CYS A 209 14.67 5.79 -21.43
C CYS A 209 15.04 4.30 -21.35
N THR A 210 15.01 3.70 -20.16
CA THR A 210 15.48 2.32 -19.97
C THR A 210 14.66 1.21 -20.62
N PRO A 211 13.40 1.41 -21.07
CA PRO A 211 12.73 0.40 -21.90
C PRO A 211 13.50 0.04 -23.17
N CYS A 212 14.31 0.98 -23.73
CA CYS A 212 15.17 0.73 -24.89
C CYS A 212 16.68 0.87 -24.62
N HIS A 213 17.07 1.58 -23.56
CA HIS A 213 18.46 1.90 -23.22
C HIS A 213 18.81 1.50 -21.77
N GLY A 214 18.57 0.24 -21.42
CA GLY A 214 18.74 -0.33 -20.07
C GLY A 214 19.57 -1.63 -20.04
N THR A 215 19.28 -2.55 -19.11
CA THR A 215 19.96 -3.86 -19.05
C THR A 215 19.56 -4.79 -20.18
N ARG A 216 18.24 -4.95 -20.36
CA ARG A 216 17.65 -5.97 -21.25
C ARG A 216 17.79 -5.60 -22.72
N ILE A 217 17.63 -4.32 -23.02
CA ILE A 217 17.73 -3.77 -24.38
C ILE A 217 18.69 -2.58 -24.32
N GLN A 218 19.70 -2.60 -25.18
CA GLN A 218 20.70 -1.53 -25.33
C GLN A 218 20.73 -1.07 -26.78
N GLU A 219 19.69 -0.36 -27.21
CA GLU A 219 19.65 0.20 -28.56
C GLU A 219 20.84 1.15 -28.77
N ALA A 220 21.50 1.02 -29.92
CA ALA A 220 22.77 1.68 -30.21
C ALA A 220 23.90 1.40 -29.17
N GLY A 221 23.80 0.33 -28.39
CA GLY A 221 24.78 -0.02 -27.34
C GLY A 221 24.77 0.94 -26.15
N LEU A 222 23.67 1.67 -25.94
CA LEU A 222 23.53 2.70 -24.92
C LEU A 222 22.82 2.16 -23.67
N ASP A 223 23.39 2.45 -22.49
CA ASP A 223 22.78 2.22 -21.17
C ASP A 223 22.71 3.57 -20.43
N LEU A 224 21.53 3.94 -19.93
CA LEU A 224 21.26 5.23 -19.28
C LEU A 224 20.96 5.10 -17.77
N ARG A 225 21.21 3.93 -17.17
CA ARG A 225 20.89 3.65 -15.76
C ARG A 225 21.85 4.27 -14.75
N SER A 226 23.02 4.72 -15.17
CA SER A 226 24.02 5.34 -14.29
C SER A 226 24.77 6.44 -15.02
N ARG A 227 25.34 7.37 -14.25
CA ARG A 227 26.22 8.39 -14.83
C ARG A 227 27.41 7.79 -15.55
N ALA A 228 28.04 6.77 -14.99
CA ALA A 228 29.16 6.08 -15.63
C ALA A 228 28.75 5.51 -17.01
N SER A 229 27.58 4.90 -17.13
CA SER A 229 27.06 4.40 -18.40
C SER A 229 26.72 5.53 -19.39
N MET A 230 26.16 6.65 -18.91
CA MET A 230 25.89 7.83 -19.73
C MET A 230 27.17 8.48 -20.28
N LEU A 231 28.25 8.48 -19.50
CA LEU A 231 29.56 8.98 -19.92
C LEU A 231 30.23 8.06 -20.93
N LYS A 232 30.15 6.74 -20.72
CA LYS A 232 30.60 5.74 -21.69
C LYS A 232 29.85 5.91 -23.03
N GLY A 233 28.55 6.16 -22.96
CA GLY A 233 27.70 6.39 -24.12
C GLY A 233 27.48 5.13 -24.96
N GLY A 234 26.96 5.35 -26.17
CA GLY A 234 26.69 4.28 -27.14
C GLY A 234 27.56 4.43 -28.39
N ARG A 235 27.14 3.81 -29.50
CA ARG A 235 27.83 3.88 -30.80
C ARG A 235 28.05 5.31 -31.33
N SER A 236 27.22 6.26 -30.90
CA SER A 236 27.30 7.66 -31.30
C SER A 236 28.20 8.51 -30.39
N GLY A 237 28.86 7.91 -29.39
CA GLY A 237 29.65 8.59 -28.37
C GLY A 237 28.90 8.83 -27.05
N PRO A 238 29.48 9.65 -26.14
CA PRO A 238 28.91 9.94 -24.82
C PRO A 238 27.50 10.51 -24.89
N ALA A 239 26.59 10.01 -24.04
CA ALA A 239 25.23 10.52 -23.97
C ALA A 239 25.18 11.92 -23.33
N ILE A 240 26.03 12.13 -22.33
CA ILE A 240 26.19 13.41 -21.64
C ILE A 240 27.64 13.91 -21.72
N VAL A 241 27.79 15.22 -21.76
CA VAL A 241 29.07 15.92 -21.63
C VAL A 241 28.96 16.86 -20.43
N PRO A 242 29.53 16.50 -19.26
CA PRO A 242 29.50 17.33 -18.06
C PRO A 242 29.89 18.79 -18.33
N GLY A 243 29.11 19.72 -17.79
CA GLY A 243 29.26 21.17 -17.95
C GLY A 243 28.82 21.71 -19.32
N ARG A 244 28.43 20.85 -20.27
CA ARG A 244 28.11 21.24 -21.66
C ARG A 244 26.77 20.62 -22.10
N PRO A 245 25.64 21.14 -21.61
CA PRO A 245 24.31 20.64 -21.99
C PRO A 245 24.08 20.67 -23.50
N ASP A 246 24.50 21.75 -24.19
CA ASP A 246 24.32 21.87 -25.64
C ASP A 246 25.22 20.93 -26.47
N GLN A 247 26.24 20.32 -25.87
CA GLN A 247 27.06 19.30 -26.52
C GLN A 247 26.58 17.88 -26.19
N SER A 248 25.72 17.72 -25.19
CA SER A 248 25.23 16.41 -24.74
C SER A 248 24.22 15.83 -25.73
N LEU A 249 24.53 14.63 -26.25
CA LEU A 249 23.70 13.98 -27.27
C LEU A 249 22.29 13.71 -26.78
N ILE A 250 22.11 13.33 -25.51
CA ILE A 250 20.79 13.03 -24.95
C ILE A 250 19.83 14.22 -25.10
N LEU A 251 20.28 15.43 -24.75
CA LEU A 251 19.48 16.64 -24.87
C LEU A 251 19.21 17.01 -26.33
N LYS A 252 20.20 16.82 -27.22
CA LYS A 252 19.99 17.05 -28.66
C LYS A 252 18.90 16.14 -29.22
N ARG A 253 18.93 14.84 -28.89
CA ARG A 253 17.94 13.86 -29.37
C ARG A 253 16.55 14.11 -28.79
N ILE A 254 16.46 14.47 -27.50
CA ILE A 254 15.18 14.82 -26.86
C ILE A 254 14.59 16.09 -27.47
N ARG A 255 15.37 17.17 -27.61
CA ARG A 255 14.92 18.45 -28.19
C ARG A 255 14.55 18.33 -29.67
N ALA A 256 15.22 17.45 -30.41
CA ALA A 256 14.88 17.12 -31.79
C ALA A 256 13.66 16.19 -31.94
N VAL A 257 13.04 15.77 -30.82
CA VAL A 257 11.90 14.84 -30.80
C VAL A 257 12.24 13.50 -31.48
N GLU A 258 13.51 13.11 -31.41
CA GLU A 258 13.98 11.82 -31.92
C GLU A 258 13.91 10.73 -30.83
N MET A 259 13.88 11.13 -29.55
CA MET A 259 13.81 10.23 -28.40
C MET A 259 12.76 10.72 -27.37
N PRO A 260 11.79 9.87 -26.98
CA PRO A 260 11.48 8.58 -27.60
C PRO A 260 10.98 8.77 -29.05
N PRO A 261 11.29 7.86 -30.00
CA PRO A 261 10.80 7.98 -31.37
C PRO A 261 9.27 8.01 -31.38
N PRO A 262 8.60 8.99 -32.03
CA PRO A 262 7.15 9.14 -31.94
C PRO A 262 6.35 7.88 -32.29
N LYS A 263 6.87 7.08 -33.24
CA LYS A 263 6.25 5.82 -33.67
C LYS A 263 6.32 4.69 -32.63
N ARG A 264 7.21 4.80 -31.64
CA ARG A 264 7.49 3.75 -30.64
C ARG A 264 7.04 4.10 -29.23
N VAL A 265 6.56 5.32 -28.98
CA VAL A 265 6.00 5.78 -27.70
C VAL A 265 4.97 4.79 -27.14
N LEU A 266 4.01 4.37 -27.98
CA LEU A 266 2.95 3.44 -27.57
C LEU A 266 3.46 1.99 -27.46
N GLU A 267 4.30 1.56 -28.40
CA GLU A 267 4.84 0.19 -28.43
C GLU A 267 5.71 -0.11 -27.21
N ALA A 268 6.59 0.83 -26.83
CA ALA A 268 7.49 0.71 -25.70
C ALA A 268 6.85 1.19 -24.37
N SER A 269 5.60 1.67 -24.40
CA SER A 269 4.89 2.25 -23.25
C SER A 269 5.75 3.28 -22.49
N VAL A 270 6.30 4.25 -23.22
CA VAL A 270 7.12 5.35 -22.70
C VAL A 270 6.52 6.70 -23.04
N ALA A 271 6.49 7.62 -22.08
CA ALA A 271 6.09 9.00 -22.33
C ALA A 271 7.32 9.87 -22.67
N PRO A 272 7.21 10.86 -23.56
CA PRO A 272 8.23 11.90 -23.69
C PRO A 272 8.44 12.64 -22.36
N MET A 273 9.66 13.07 -22.10
CA MET A 273 9.95 13.95 -20.95
C MET A 273 9.21 15.28 -21.11
N THR A 274 8.66 15.78 -20.01
CA THR A 274 8.08 17.12 -19.93
C THR A 274 9.17 18.19 -20.05
N PRO A 275 8.84 19.43 -20.47
CA PRO A 275 9.82 20.51 -20.53
C PRO A 275 10.59 20.71 -19.21
N GLY A 276 9.91 20.63 -18.06
CA GLY A 276 10.54 20.77 -16.75
C GLY A 276 11.51 19.64 -16.39
N GLU A 277 11.23 18.40 -16.82
CA GLU A 277 12.16 17.27 -16.65
C GLU A 277 13.38 17.42 -17.56
N VAL A 278 13.20 17.91 -18.78
CA VAL A 278 14.30 18.22 -19.70
C VAL A 278 15.18 19.34 -19.15
N ASP A 279 14.58 20.38 -18.56
CA ASP A 279 15.30 21.48 -17.92
C ASP A 279 16.09 20.99 -16.68
N ARG A 280 15.51 20.09 -15.89
CA ARG A 280 16.19 19.45 -14.75
C ARG A 280 17.40 18.64 -15.21
N LEU A 281 17.25 17.81 -16.25
CA LEU A 281 18.37 17.09 -16.87
C LEU A 281 19.45 18.04 -17.40
N ALA A 282 19.05 19.14 -18.07
CA ALA A 282 19.98 20.13 -18.60
C ALA A 282 20.77 20.83 -17.50
N LYS A 283 20.11 21.23 -16.42
CA LYS A 283 20.73 21.88 -15.26
C LYS A 283 21.67 20.93 -14.52
N TRP A 284 21.31 19.66 -14.37
CA TRP A 284 22.22 18.66 -13.78
C TRP A 284 23.49 18.48 -14.62
N ILE A 285 23.35 18.40 -15.95
CA ILE A 285 24.50 18.32 -16.86
C ILE A 285 25.35 19.59 -16.77
N GLU A 286 24.73 20.78 -16.75
CA GLU A 286 25.40 22.08 -16.60
C GLU A 286 26.22 22.15 -15.31
N GLN A 287 25.71 21.59 -14.21
CA GLN A 287 26.41 21.47 -12.92
C GLN A 287 27.57 20.46 -12.93
N GLY A 288 27.89 19.86 -14.08
CA GLY A 288 28.94 18.85 -14.21
C GLY A 288 28.45 17.42 -13.99
N ALA A 289 27.13 17.20 -14.03
CA ALA A 289 26.50 15.92 -13.72
C ALA A 289 27.03 15.35 -12.40
N PRO A 290 26.94 16.08 -11.27
CA PRO A 290 27.52 15.63 -10.02
C PRO A 290 26.84 14.34 -9.54
N GLU A 291 27.65 13.43 -9.01
CA GLU A 291 27.19 12.19 -8.38
C GLU A 291 26.72 12.50 -6.96
N GLY A 292 25.65 11.82 -6.54
CA GLY A 292 25.27 11.84 -5.14
C GLY A 292 26.24 10.95 -4.37
N ARG A 293 26.46 11.24 -3.08
CA ARG A 293 27.08 10.22 -2.23
C ARG A 293 26.05 9.12 -2.00
N VAL A 294 26.08 8.08 -2.82
CA VAL A 294 25.28 6.87 -2.60
C VAL A 294 26.07 5.97 -1.65
N GLU A 295 25.84 6.13 -0.35
CA GLU A 295 26.17 5.04 0.57
C GLU A 295 25.11 3.96 0.35
N ALA A 296 25.52 2.81 -0.18
CA ALA A 296 24.63 1.68 -0.31
C ALA A 296 24.11 1.34 1.08
N ASP A 297 22.80 1.45 1.27
CA ASP A 297 22.12 1.03 2.50
C ASP A 297 22.07 -0.50 2.51
N VAL A 298 23.21 -1.13 2.79
CA VAL A 298 23.37 -2.57 2.92
C VAL A 298 22.89 -2.97 4.30
N ALA A 299 21.97 -3.94 4.37
CA ALA A 299 21.51 -4.47 5.65
C ALA A 299 22.73 -5.02 6.43
N THR A 300 23.00 -4.44 7.60
CA THR A 300 24.04 -4.91 8.51
C THR A 300 23.41 -5.57 9.74
N THR A 301 24.25 -6.15 10.60
CA THR A 301 23.82 -6.62 11.93
C THR A 301 23.79 -5.49 12.96
N ASP A 302 24.12 -4.26 12.56
CA ASP A 302 24.14 -3.13 13.49
C ASP A 302 22.71 -2.76 13.91
N PRO A 303 22.53 -2.29 15.16
CA PRO A 303 21.23 -1.82 15.61
C PRO A 303 20.74 -0.65 14.76
N ASP A 304 19.61 -0.88 14.09
CA ASP A 304 18.92 0.16 13.36
C ASP A 304 18.38 1.25 14.32
N PRO A 305 18.68 2.54 14.11
CA PRO A 305 18.28 3.62 15.01
C PRO A 305 16.76 3.84 15.11
N LEU A 306 15.98 3.35 14.14
CA LEU A 306 14.52 3.41 14.13
C LEU A 306 13.88 2.16 14.75
N VAL A 307 14.66 1.13 15.07
CA VAL A 307 14.19 -0.13 15.66
C VAL A 307 14.89 -0.36 17.00
N SER A 308 14.19 -0.04 18.09
CA SER A 308 14.75 -0.20 19.43
C SER A 308 14.84 -1.67 19.85
N GLU A 309 15.68 -1.97 20.84
CA GLU A 309 15.75 -3.31 21.42
C GLU A 309 14.40 -3.75 21.99
N LYS A 310 13.63 -2.82 22.57
CA LYS A 310 12.28 -3.11 23.05
C LYS A 310 11.35 -3.57 21.94
N ASP A 311 11.45 -2.97 20.75
CA ASP A 311 10.63 -3.35 19.61
C ASP A 311 10.97 -4.77 19.14
N ARG A 312 12.27 -5.11 19.13
CA ARG A 312 12.75 -6.47 18.81
C ARG A 312 12.21 -7.49 19.81
N GLN A 313 12.11 -7.14 21.09
CA GLN A 313 11.58 -8.01 22.15
C GLN A 313 10.05 -8.17 22.14
N PHE A 314 9.33 -7.50 21.22
CA PHE A 314 7.90 -7.71 21.09
C PHE A 314 7.60 -9.15 20.68
N TRP A 315 6.62 -9.79 21.34
CA TRP A 315 6.40 -11.24 21.26
C TRP A 315 6.19 -11.78 19.84
N ALA A 316 5.60 -10.98 18.94
CA ALA A 316 5.31 -11.37 17.57
C ALA A 316 6.55 -11.37 16.65
N PHE A 317 7.61 -10.65 17.03
CA PHE A 317 8.89 -10.63 16.30
C PHE A 317 9.93 -11.59 16.88
N GLN A 318 9.53 -12.39 17.87
CA GLN A 318 10.37 -13.41 18.48
C GLN A 318 10.03 -14.77 17.87
N ALA A 319 11.06 -15.56 17.57
CA ALA A 319 10.86 -16.94 17.13
C ALA A 319 10.08 -17.72 18.21
N PRO A 320 9.00 -18.45 17.84
CA PRO A 320 8.30 -19.33 18.76
C PRO A 320 9.26 -20.36 19.34
N ARG A 321 9.20 -20.57 20.66
CA ARG A 321 10.01 -21.56 21.36
C ARG A 321 9.11 -22.65 21.92
N ALA A 322 9.61 -23.87 22.00
CA ALA A 322 8.93 -24.94 22.71
C ALA A 322 8.74 -24.54 24.18
N VAL A 323 7.51 -24.64 24.68
CA VAL A 323 7.14 -24.36 26.06
C VAL A 323 6.65 -25.65 26.71
N GLN A 324 7.08 -25.92 27.94
CA GLN A 324 6.55 -27.05 28.70
C GLN A 324 5.10 -26.75 29.11
N ALA A 325 4.22 -27.72 28.90
CA ALA A 325 2.83 -27.61 29.33
C ALA A 325 2.76 -27.41 30.87
N PRO A 326 1.90 -26.51 31.36
CA PRO A 326 1.79 -26.23 32.79
C PRO A 326 1.22 -27.43 33.54
N ALA A 327 1.61 -27.58 34.81
CA ALA A 327 0.96 -28.52 35.71
C ALA A 327 -0.48 -28.05 36.01
N VAL A 328 -1.40 -29.01 36.02
CA VAL A 328 -2.83 -28.82 36.28
C VAL A 328 -3.30 -29.86 37.30
N ARG A 329 -4.40 -29.58 38.00
CA ARG A 329 -4.98 -30.52 38.98
C ARG A 329 -5.79 -31.61 38.29
N ASP A 330 -6.57 -31.24 37.28
CA ASP A 330 -7.44 -32.14 36.53
C ASP A 330 -6.67 -32.88 35.42
N VAL A 331 -5.61 -33.62 35.79
CA VAL A 331 -4.71 -34.30 34.83
C VAL A 331 -5.44 -35.29 33.91
N ASP A 332 -6.47 -35.96 34.42
CA ASP A 332 -7.27 -36.93 33.66
C ASP A 332 -8.07 -36.29 32.52
N ARG A 333 -8.22 -34.96 32.52
CA ARG A 333 -8.91 -34.20 31.46
C ARG A 333 -7.98 -33.71 30.35
N VAL A 334 -6.66 -33.92 30.47
CA VAL A 334 -5.67 -33.49 29.49
C VAL A 334 -5.52 -34.56 28.41
N ARG A 335 -6.06 -34.33 27.20
CA ARG A 335 -5.90 -35.23 26.04
C ARG A 335 -4.65 -34.87 25.23
N ASN A 336 -4.32 -33.57 25.18
CA ASN A 336 -3.13 -33.06 24.51
C ASN A 336 -2.56 -31.84 25.27
N PRO A 337 -1.33 -31.37 24.95
CA PRO A 337 -0.71 -30.26 25.67
C PRO A 337 -1.51 -28.95 25.69
N ILE A 338 -2.34 -28.67 24.69
CA ILE A 338 -3.19 -27.45 24.62
C ILE A 338 -4.20 -27.46 25.78
N ASP A 339 -4.74 -28.63 26.11
CA ASP A 339 -5.73 -28.77 27.19
C ASP A 339 -5.15 -28.33 28.54
N ALA A 340 -3.88 -28.66 28.80
CA ALA A 340 -3.19 -28.23 30.02
C ALA A 340 -3.06 -26.70 30.10
N PHE A 341 -2.75 -26.01 29.00
CA PHE A 341 -2.70 -24.55 28.98
C PHE A 341 -4.07 -23.92 29.27
N LEU A 342 -5.15 -24.47 28.71
CA LEU A 342 -6.50 -23.99 28.94
C LEU A 342 -6.95 -24.27 30.38
N LEU A 343 -6.76 -25.50 30.88
CA LEU A 343 -7.10 -25.89 32.25
C LEU A 343 -6.34 -25.06 33.27
N HIS A 344 -5.05 -24.83 33.09
CA HIS A 344 -4.26 -23.99 33.99
C HIS A 344 -4.89 -22.60 34.19
N LYS A 345 -5.40 -21.99 33.11
CA LYS A 345 -6.10 -20.70 33.17
C LYS A 345 -7.50 -20.79 33.78
N LEU A 346 -8.23 -21.88 33.52
CA LEU A 346 -9.58 -22.11 34.07
C LEU A 346 -9.53 -22.41 35.57
N GLU A 347 -8.64 -23.30 36.00
CA GLU A 347 -8.45 -23.71 37.38
C GLU A 347 -8.07 -22.53 38.27
N GLY A 348 -7.21 -21.63 37.78
CA GLY A 348 -6.86 -20.38 38.47
C GLY A 348 -8.04 -19.43 38.68
N LYS A 349 -9.16 -19.65 37.98
CA LYS A 349 -10.43 -18.93 38.15
C LYS A 349 -11.51 -19.77 38.84
N GLY A 350 -11.16 -20.96 39.36
CA GLY A 350 -12.12 -21.90 39.94
C GLY A 350 -13.08 -22.52 38.91
N LEU A 351 -12.68 -22.56 37.63
CA LEU A 351 -13.43 -23.15 36.53
C LEU A 351 -12.75 -24.43 36.04
N SER A 352 -13.49 -25.23 35.26
CA SER A 352 -12.96 -26.38 34.51
C SER A 352 -13.65 -26.42 33.14
N PHE A 353 -13.29 -27.33 32.24
CA PHE A 353 -13.94 -27.41 30.93
C PHE A 353 -15.44 -27.71 31.07
N SER A 354 -16.23 -27.13 30.18
CA SER A 354 -17.64 -27.47 29.97
C SER A 354 -17.82 -28.97 29.67
N PRO A 355 -19.02 -29.52 29.89
CA PRO A 355 -19.37 -30.85 29.42
C PRO A 355 -19.14 -30.98 27.91
N GLU A 356 -18.70 -32.16 27.47
CA GLU A 356 -18.55 -32.48 26.06
C GLU A 356 -19.91 -32.43 25.36
N ALA A 357 -19.93 -31.91 24.13
CA ALA A 357 -21.17 -31.82 23.36
C ALA A 357 -21.67 -33.23 22.98
N ASP A 358 -22.98 -33.35 22.75
CA ASP A 358 -23.55 -34.61 22.29
C ASP A 358 -23.02 -35.00 20.90
N ARG A 359 -23.10 -36.30 20.57
CA ARG A 359 -22.54 -36.87 19.34
C ARG A 359 -23.07 -36.20 18.07
N LEU A 360 -24.37 -35.88 18.02
CA LEU A 360 -24.96 -35.20 16.86
C LEU A 360 -24.38 -33.80 16.70
N THR A 361 -24.26 -33.04 17.79
CA THR A 361 -23.64 -31.71 17.78
C THR A 361 -22.17 -31.77 17.34
N LEU A 362 -21.39 -32.72 17.87
CA LEU A 362 -19.98 -32.91 17.51
C LEU A 362 -19.80 -33.23 16.02
N MET A 363 -20.60 -34.16 15.49
CA MET A 363 -20.56 -34.53 14.08
C MET A 363 -20.91 -33.34 13.18
N ARG A 364 -22.01 -32.63 13.49
CA ARG A 364 -22.43 -31.46 12.70
C ARG A 364 -21.35 -30.38 12.65
N ARG A 365 -20.72 -30.07 13.79
CA ARG A 365 -19.61 -29.11 13.85
C ARG A 365 -18.43 -29.56 13.01
N ALA A 366 -17.97 -30.80 13.18
CA ALA A 366 -16.85 -31.35 12.42
C ALA A 366 -17.09 -31.27 10.90
N TYR A 367 -18.30 -31.62 10.44
CA TYR A 367 -18.66 -31.54 9.02
C TYR A 367 -18.62 -30.10 8.47
N PHE A 368 -19.25 -29.14 9.16
CA PHE A 368 -19.22 -27.74 8.71
C PHE A 368 -17.84 -27.09 8.82
N ASP A 369 -17.07 -27.43 9.85
CA ASP A 369 -15.75 -26.86 10.06
C ASP A 369 -14.76 -27.40 9.02
N LEU A 370 -14.72 -28.73 8.83
CA LEU A 370 -13.74 -29.37 7.95
C LEU A 370 -14.13 -29.35 6.47
N THR A 371 -15.42 -29.48 6.13
CA THR A 371 -15.87 -29.59 4.73
C THR A 371 -16.79 -28.47 4.29
N GLY A 372 -17.34 -27.69 5.22
CA GLY A 372 -18.30 -26.62 4.91
C GLY A 372 -19.70 -27.12 4.55
N LEU A 373 -19.96 -28.43 4.57
CA LEU A 373 -21.23 -29.05 4.21
C LEU A 373 -21.80 -29.85 5.39
N PRO A 374 -23.13 -30.03 5.48
CA PRO A 374 -23.72 -30.93 6.45
C PRO A 374 -23.40 -32.41 6.12
N PRO A 375 -23.53 -33.32 7.09
CA PRO A 375 -23.46 -34.76 6.82
C PRO A 375 -24.67 -35.26 6.04
N GLU A 376 -24.48 -36.31 5.25
CA GLU A 376 -25.62 -37.03 4.63
C GLU A 376 -26.39 -37.83 5.70
N PRO A 377 -27.70 -38.07 5.52
CA PRO A 377 -28.51 -38.81 6.48
C PRO A 377 -27.94 -40.20 6.84
N GLU A 378 -27.42 -40.93 5.86
CA GLU A 378 -26.87 -42.27 6.05
C GLU A 378 -25.58 -42.24 6.87
N GLU A 379 -24.74 -41.21 6.67
CA GLU A 379 -23.52 -41.02 7.45
C GLU A 379 -23.83 -40.67 8.90
N LEU A 380 -24.92 -39.92 9.12
CA LEU A 380 -25.38 -39.56 10.46
C LEU A 380 -25.86 -40.78 11.22
N GLU A 381 -26.74 -41.58 10.62
CA GLU A 381 -27.26 -42.80 11.26
C GLU A 381 -26.11 -43.77 11.57
N ALA A 382 -25.17 -43.97 10.63
CA ALA A 382 -24.01 -44.81 10.84
C ALA A 382 -23.15 -44.31 12.02
N PHE A 383 -22.87 -43.00 12.10
CA PHE A 383 -22.07 -42.44 13.19
C PHE A 383 -22.78 -42.50 14.55
N LEU A 384 -24.10 -42.31 14.60
CA LEU A 384 -24.86 -42.42 15.85
C LEU A 384 -24.98 -43.86 16.33
N ALA A 385 -25.01 -44.83 15.42
CA ALA A 385 -25.03 -46.25 15.74
C ALA A 385 -23.64 -46.82 16.12
N ASP A 386 -22.55 -46.16 15.72
CA ASP A 386 -21.18 -46.63 15.96
C ASP A 386 -20.80 -46.53 17.45
N ARG A 387 -20.58 -47.69 18.08
CA ARG A 387 -20.20 -47.82 19.50
C ARG A 387 -18.70 -47.88 19.72
N ASP A 388 -17.89 -47.81 18.67
CA ASP A 388 -16.44 -47.75 18.82
C ASP A 388 -16.05 -46.49 19.63
N PRO A 389 -15.24 -46.61 20.69
CA PRO A 389 -14.77 -45.45 21.45
C PRO A 389 -14.00 -44.44 20.59
N ASN A 390 -13.45 -44.85 19.45
CA ASN A 390 -12.70 -44.01 18.51
C ASN A 390 -13.55 -43.57 17.30
N ALA A 391 -14.88 -43.74 17.33
CA ALA A 391 -15.75 -43.39 16.20
C ALA A 391 -15.59 -41.93 15.77
N TYR A 392 -15.39 -41.01 16.72
CA TYR A 392 -15.18 -39.59 16.43
C TYR A 392 -13.84 -39.33 15.72
N ASP A 393 -12.74 -39.92 16.19
CA ASP A 393 -11.43 -39.75 15.55
C ASP A 393 -11.41 -40.34 14.13
N LYS A 394 -12.06 -41.49 13.94
CA LYS A 394 -12.27 -42.09 12.61
C LYS A 394 -13.08 -41.18 11.69
N LEU A 395 -14.13 -40.54 12.22
CA LEU A 395 -14.91 -39.53 11.49
C LEU A 395 -14.00 -38.36 11.07
N ILE A 396 -13.20 -37.80 11.97
CA ILE A 396 -12.27 -36.71 11.66
C ILE A 396 -11.28 -37.12 10.57
N GLY A 397 -10.66 -38.30 10.69
CA GLY A 397 -9.75 -38.82 9.67
C GLY A 397 -10.39 -38.94 8.29
N ARG A 398 -11.64 -39.42 8.22
CA ARG A 398 -12.40 -39.50 6.97
C ARG A 398 -12.73 -38.12 6.38
N LEU A 399 -13.07 -37.14 7.23
CA LEU A 399 -13.34 -35.77 6.77
C LEU A 399 -12.08 -35.07 6.27
N LEU A 400 -10.94 -35.25 6.94
CA LEU A 400 -9.65 -34.73 6.50
C LEU A 400 -9.18 -35.35 5.18
N ALA A 401 -9.45 -36.65 4.98
CA ALA A 401 -9.14 -37.34 3.72
C ALA A 401 -10.11 -37.02 2.57
N SER A 402 -11.20 -36.29 2.82
CA SER A 402 -12.17 -35.92 1.80
C SER A 402 -11.62 -34.79 0.93
N PRO A 403 -11.79 -34.83 -0.42
CA PRO A 403 -11.41 -33.72 -1.29
C PRO A 403 -12.05 -32.38 -0.90
N ARG A 404 -13.22 -32.44 -0.26
CA ARG A 404 -13.98 -31.29 0.25
C ARG A 404 -13.24 -30.53 1.36
N TYR A 405 -12.30 -31.18 2.06
CA TYR A 405 -11.45 -30.52 3.04
C TYR A 405 -10.60 -29.44 2.37
N GLY A 406 -9.86 -29.78 1.32
CA GLY A 406 -9.08 -28.84 0.55
C GLY A 406 -9.94 -27.76 -0.10
N GLU A 407 -11.12 -28.09 -0.63
CA GLU A 407 -12.06 -27.10 -1.17
C GLU A 407 -12.54 -26.10 -0.10
N ARG A 408 -12.78 -26.57 1.13
CA ARG A 408 -13.18 -25.72 2.26
C ARG A 408 -12.06 -24.80 2.69
N TRP A 409 -10.88 -25.36 2.95
CA TRP A 409 -9.76 -24.62 3.53
C TRP A 409 -9.03 -23.74 2.53
N ALA A 410 -8.94 -24.16 1.27
CA ALA A 410 -8.39 -23.33 0.20
C ALA A 410 -9.11 -22.00 0.07
N ARG A 411 -10.44 -21.93 0.31
CA ARG A 411 -11.18 -20.65 0.24
C ARG A 411 -10.61 -19.58 1.16
N TYR A 412 -10.24 -19.94 2.39
CA TYR A 412 -9.63 -18.98 3.32
C TYR A 412 -8.29 -18.46 2.80
N TRP A 413 -7.46 -19.35 2.24
CA TRP A 413 -6.20 -18.95 1.63
C TRP A 413 -6.40 -18.10 0.37
N LEU A 414 -7.35 -18.47 -0.49
CA LEU A 414 -7.64 -17.76 -1.73
C LEU A 414 -8.18 -16.36 -1.46
N ASP A 415 -8.99 -16.18 -0.41
CA ASP A 415 -9.43 -14.86 0.05
C ASP A 415 -8.23 -14.00 0.48
N LEU A 416 -7.29 -14.57 1.25
CA LEU A 416 -6.05 -13.88 1.66
C LEU A 416 -5.13 -13.54 0.49
N ALA A 417 -5.05 -14.44 -0.50
CA ALA A 417 -4.27 -14.24 -1.71
C ALA A 417 -4.90 -13.20 -2.67
N GLY A 418 -6.13 -12.74 -2.40
CA GLY A 418 -6.85 -11.83 -3.30
C GLY A 418 -7.37 -12.51 -4.57
N TYR A 419 -7.62 -13.83 -4.52
CA TYR A 419 -8.07 -14.61 -5.67
C TYR A 419 -9.33 -14.01 -6.31
N THR A 420 -9.29 -13.90 -7.63
CA THR A 420 -10.46 -13.57 -8.46
C THR A 420 -10.48 -14.49 -9.67
N ASP A 421 -11.67 -14.76 -10.21
CA ASP A 421 -11.85 -15.73 -11.31
C ASP A 421 -11.49 -15.11 -12.67
N LEU A 422 -10.19 -14.86 -12.86
CA LEU A 422 -9.58 -14.34 -14.08
C LEU A 422 -9.14 -15.49 -15.01
N PRO A 423 -8.91 -15.24 -16.31
CA PRO A 423 -8.37 -16.26 -17.21
C PRO A 423 -7.13 -16.96 -16.62
N HIS A 424 -7.17 -18.30 -16.61
CA HIS A 424 -6.13 -19.18 -16.05
C HIS A 424 -5.94 -19.15 -14.52
N ALA A 425 -6.59 -18.26 -13.77
CA ALA A 425 -6.47 -18.20 -12.31
C ALA A 425 -6.93 -19.49 -11.62
N TYR A 426 -7.89 -20.21 -12.21
CA TYR A 426 -8.35 -21.51 -11.72
C TYR A 426 -7.22 -22.53 -11.49
N ARG A 427 -6.09 -22.43 -12.21
CA ARG A 427 -4.92 -23.30 -12.01
C ARG A 427 -4.32 -23.09 -10.62
N TYR A 428 -4.21 -21.84 -10.19
CA TYR A 428 -3.73 -21.48 -8.85
C TYR A 428 -4.73 -21.96 -7.78
N ARG A 429 -6.04 -21.74 -7.97
CA ARG A 429 -7.09 -22.30 -7.09
C ARG A 429 -6.92 -23.80 -6.92
N ASP A 430 -6.81 -24.53 -8.02
CA ASP A 430 -6.71 -25.99 -7.99
C ASP A 430 -5.39 -26.46 -7.36
N TYR A 431 -4.30 -25.70 -7.53
CA TYR A 431 -3.03 -25.94 -6.84
C TYR A 431 -3.16 -25.78 -5.31
N VAL A 432 -3.84 -24.73 -4.84
CA VAL A 432 -4.08 -24.51 -3.40
C VAL A 432 -4.94 -25.64 -2.83
N ILE A 433 -6.02 -26.02 -3.51
CA ILE A 433 -6.89 -27.15 -3.10
C ILE A 433 -6.09 -28.45 -3.00
N ARG A 434 -5.25 -28.76 -4.00
CA ARG A 434 -4.38 -29.95 -3.97
C ARG A 434 -3.39 -29.88 -2.81
N SER A 435 -2.79 -28.72 -2.55
CA SER A 435 -1.82 -28.54 -1.48
C SER A 435 -2.40 -28.81 -0.09
N PHE A 436 -3.64 -28.37 0.17
CA PHE A 436 -4.35 -28.73 1.41
C PHE A 436 -4.69 -30.22 1.48
N ASN A 437 -5.22 -30.81 0.39
CA ASN A 437 -5.61 -32.22 0.37
C ASN A 437 -4.41 -33.18 0.47
N SER A 438 -3.22 -32.76 0.01
CA SER A 438 -2.00 -33.55 0.13
C SER A 438 -1.21 -33.30 1.41
N ASP A 439 -1.75 -32.49 2.34
CA ASP A 439 -1.07 -32.06 3.57
C ASP A 439 0.34 -31.51 3.28
N LYS A 440 0.44 -30.60 2.28
CA LYS A 440 1.73 -30.04 1.88
C LYS A 440 2.33 -29.25 3.07
N PRO A 441 3.61 -29.49 3.43
CA PRO A 441 4.29 -28.72 4.46
C PRO A 441 4.19 -27.22 4.18
N TYR A 442 3.80 -26.45 5.19
CA TYR A 442 3.51 -25.01 5.04
C TYR A 442 4.74 -24.23 4.54
N ASP A 443 5.94 -24.59 4.98
CA ASP A 443 7.20 -24.00 4.51
C ASP A 443 7.37 -24.17 3.00
N ARG A 444 7.08 -25.36 2.47
CA ARG A 444 7.14 -25.64 1.02
C ARG A 444 6.04 -24.95 0.25
N PHE A 445 4.82 -24.99 0.77
CA PHE A 445 3.70 -24.27 0.18
C PHE A 445 3.98 -22.77 0.03
N LEU A 446 4.57 -22.15 1.05
CA LEU A 446 4.94 -20.74 1.03
C LEU A 446 6.11 -20.47 0.07
N GLN A 447 7.16 -21.31 0.09
CA GLN A 447 8.32 -21.15 -0.78
C GLN A 447 7.94 -21.24 -2.27
N GLU A 448 7.10 -22.22 -2.65
CA GLU A 448 6.62 -22.38 -4.02
C GLU A 448 5.79 -21.18 -4.50
N GLN A 449 5.08 -20.49 -3.60
CA GLN A 449 4.27 -19.32 -3.96
C GLN A 449 5.09 -18.02 -4.12
N ILE A 450 6.18 -17.88 -3.37
CA ILE A 450 7.03 -16.68 -3.42
C ILE A 450 8.10 -16.79 -4.51
N ALA A 451 8.62 -18.00 -4.74
CA ALA A 451 9.81 -18.22 -5.57
C ALA A 451 9.70 -19.50 -6.42
N GLY A 452 8.49 -19.92 -6.80
CA GLY A 452 8.31 -21.17 -7.56
C GLY A 452 8.96 -21.13 -8.94
N ASP A 453 8.98 -19.97 -9.59
CA ASP A 453 9.73 -19.72 -10.82
C ASP A 453 11.24 -19.89 -10.63
N GLU A 454 11.81 -19.39 -9.53
CA GLU A 454 13.22 -19.59 -9.16
C GLU A 454 13.53 -21.04 -8.75
N LEU A 455 12.53 -21.79 -8.28
CA LEU A 455 12.67 -23.22 -7.95
C LEU A 455 12.60 -24.14 -9.18
N ALA A 456 12.23 -23.60 -10.35
CA ALA A 456 12.09 -24.37 -11.58
C ALA A 456 13.05 -23.86 -12.66
N ASP A 457 13.96 -24.70 -13.13
CA ASP A 457 14.78 -24.38 -14.31
C ASP A 457 13.97 -24.61 -15.61
N TYR A 458 12.89 -23.85 -15.76
CA TYR A 458 11.92 -24.04 -16.84
C TYR A 458 12.38 -23.45 -18.19
N GLU A 459 13.30 -22.50 -18.16
CA GLU A 459 13.80 -21.82 -19.37
C GLU A 459 14.71 -22.71 -20.21
N SER A 460 15.48 -23.59 -19.55
CA SER A 460 16.45 -24.48 -20.21
C SER A 460 16.02 -25.95 -20.24
N ALA A 461 14.92 -26.31 -19.57
CA ALA A 461 14.47 -27.69 -19.46
C ALA A 461 14.07 -28.29 -20.81
N PRO A 462 14.54 -29.50 -21.15
CA PRO A 462 14.12 -30.20 -22.37
C PRO A 462 12.66 -30.67 -22.30
N VAL A 463 12.12 -30.88 -21.09
CA VAL A 463 10.74 -31.30 -20.83
C VAL A 463 10.24 -30.61 -19.56
N ILE A 464 9.07 -29.97 -19.65
CA ILE A 464 8.40 -29.39 -18.48
C ILE A 464 7.72 -30.50 -17.67
N THR A 465 8.18 -30.70 -16.43
CA THR A 465 7.63 -31.71 -15.52
C THR A 465 6.38 -31.19 -14.80
N ALA A 466 5.57 -32.09 -14.24
CA ALA A 466 4.43 -31.72 -13.40
C ALA A 466 4.85 -30.87 -12.19
N LYS A 467 6.00 -31.17 -11.58
CA LYS A 467 6.56 -30.39 -10.47
C LYS A 467 6.96 -28.97 -10.91
N MET A 468 7.61 -28.83 -12.06
CA MET A 468 7.92 -27.51 -12.63
C MET A 468 6.64 -26.72 -12.87
N MET A 469 5.61 -27.36 -13.44
CA MET A 469 4.32 -26.72 -13.66
C MET A 469 3.66 -26.29 -12.36
N ASP A 470 3.66 -27.13 -11.32
CA ASP A 470 3.08 -26.77 -10.01
C ASP A 470 3.83 -25.59 -9.37
N ASN A 471 5.16 -25.56 -9.43
CA ASN A 471 5.95 -24.41 -8.94
C ASN A 471 5.62 -23.11 -9.70
N LEU A 472 5.51 -23.17 -11.02
CA LEU A 472 5.15 -22.01 -11.84
C LEU A 472 3.71 -21.54 -11.55
N VAL A 473 2.77 -22.47 -11.38
CA VAL A 473 1.38 -22.17 -11.00
C VAL A 473 1.31 -21.57 -9.61
N ALA A 474 2.10 -22.06 -8.65
CA ALA A 474 2.15 -21.56 -7.28
C ALA A 474 2.58 -20.09 -7.22
N THR A 475 3.57 -19.70 -8.04
CA THR A 475 4.03 -18.30 -8.19
C THR A 475 2.92 -17.36 -8.66
N GLY A 476 1.84 -17.92 -9.22
CA GLY A 476 0.59 -17.20 -9.50
C GLY A 476 0.01 -16.47 -8.28
N PHE A 477 0.38 -16.83 -7.05
CA PHE A 477 0.08 -16.08 -5.82
C PHE A 477 0.38 -14.57 -5.98
N LEU A 478 1.55 -14.23 -6.53
CA LEU A 478 1.99 -12.84 -6.74
C LEU A 478 1.22 -12.11 -7.86
N ARG A 479 0.32 -12.82 -8.54
CA ARG A 479 -0.45 -12.35 -9.71
C ARG A 479 -1.96 -12.33 -9.45
N MET A 480 -2.39 -12.63 -8.23
CA MET A 480 -3.81 -12.59 -7.85
C MET A 480 -4.33 -11.16 -7.65
N ILE A 481 -3.43 -10.18 -7.58
CA ILE A 481 -3.78 -8.76 -7.49
C ILE A 481 -4.25 -8.20 -8.85
N PRO A 482 -5.08 -7.12 -8.85
CA PRO A 482 -5.49 -6.47 -10.09
C PRO A 482 -4.29 -5.95 -10.88
N ASP A 483 -3.98 -6.61 -11.99
CA ASP A 483 -2.88 -6.22 -12.86
C ASP A 483 -3.37 -5.60 -14.18
N ARG A 484 -3.09 -4.31 -14.36
CA ARG A 484 -3.42 -3.56 -15.58
C ARG A 484 -2.26 -3.47 -16.57
N THR A 485 -1.09 -4.03 -16.22
CA THR A 485 0.14 -3.98 -17.03
C THR A 485 0.09 -4.93 -18.22
N GLY A 486 -0.80 -5.93 -18.22
CA GLY A 486 -1.06 -6.80 -19.36
C GLY A 486 -1.67 -6.11 -20.58
N SER A 487 -2.20 -4.89 -20.41
CA SER A 487 -2.65 -4.04 -21.52
C SER A 487 -1.48 -3.22 -22.05
N ARG A 488 -1.12 -3.41 -23.33
CA ARG A 488 -0.01 -2.69 -24.01
C ARG A 488 -0.15 -1.17 -23.94
N LEU A 489 -1.37 -0.65 -23.82
CA LEU A 489 -1.64 0.79 -23.73
C LEU A 489 -1.36 1.39 -22.34
N THR A 490 -1.28 0.58 -21.29
CA THR A 490 -1.25 1.03 -19.88
C THR A 490 -0.08 0.41 -19.11
N ASN A 491 0.99 0.03 -19.81
CA ASN A 491 2.15 -0.63 -19.20
C ASN A 491 3.31 0.35 -18.95
N PHE A 492 3.00 1.60 -18.61
CA PHE A 492 4.01 2.59 -18.22
C PHE A 492 4.59 2.25 -16.84
N VAL A 493 5.82 2.69 -16.56
CA VAL A 493 6.48 2.43 -15.26
C VAL A 493 5.61 2.88 -14.08
N ILE A 494 4.92 4.03 -14.22
CA ILE A 494 4.02 4.55 -13.18
C ILE A 494 2.83 3.63 -12.88
N ASP A 495 2.39 2.83 -13.86
CA ASP A 495 1.29 1.87 -13.71
C ASP A 495 1.78 0.53 -13.12
N ARG A 496 3.06 0.18 -13.30
CA ARG A 496 3.67 -1.04 -12.74
C ARG A 496 3.93 -0.95 -11.25
N VAL A 497 4.36 0.21 -10.75
CA VAL A 497 4.74 0.37 -9.34
C VAL A 497 3.58 0.08 -8.38
N PRO A 498 2.33 0.54 -8.62
CA PRO A 498 1.17 0.15 -7.82
C PRO A 498 0.90 -1.36 -7.81
N VAL A 499 1.07 -2.04 -8.95
CA VAL A 499 0.86 -3.50 -9.08
C VAL A 499 1.84 -4.26 -8.17
N VAL A 500 3.11 -3.89 -8.18
CA VAL A 500 4.12 -4.48 -7.28
C VAL A 500 3.82 -4.14 -5.82
N ALA A 501 3.40 -2.90 -5.53
CA ALA A 501 3.00 -2.50 -4.18
C ALA A 501 1.81 -3.31 -3.65
N ASP A 502 0.80 -3.57 -4.49
CA ASP A 502 -0.35 -4.39 -4.11
C ASP A 502 0.04 -5.86 -3.89
N ALA A 503 0.97 -6.40 -4.69
CA ALA A 503 1.53 -7.74 -4.47
C ALA A 503 2.26 -7.84 -3.13
N ILE A 504 3.05 -6.82 -2.77
CA ILE A 504 3.73 -6.72 -1.47
C ILE A 504 2.71 -6.61 -0.33
N ASP A 505 1.64 -5.85 -0.50
CA ASP A 505 0.57 -5.73 0.50
C ASP A 505 -0.11 -7.09 0.75
N VAL A 506 -0.43 -7.85 -0.31
CA VAL A 506 -0.97 -9.21 -0.19
C VAL A 506 0.03 -10.15 0.48
N PHE A 507 1.29 -10.14 0.03
CA PHE A 507 2.34 -10.96 0.64
C PHE A 507 2.49 -10.66 2.14
N ALA A 508 2.69 -9.40 2.53
CA ALA A 508 2.93 -9.05 3.92
C ALA A 508 1.73 -9.36 4.82
N SER A 509 0.51 -9.07 4.35
CA SER A 509 -0.69 -9.30 5.16
C SER A 509 -1.05 -10.78 5.29
N SER A 510 -0.89 -11.57 4.23
CA SER A 510 -1.23 -13.00 4.24
C SER A 510 -0.17 -13.90 4.87
N THR A 511 1.12 -13.52 4.78
CA THR A 511 2.24 -14.39 5.21
C THR A 511 2.89 -13.91 6.50
N LEU A 512 3.09 -12.60 6.66
CA LEU A 512 3.73 -12.02 7.86
C LEU A 512 2.70 -11.62 8.92
N GLY A 513 1.43 -11.50 8.55
CA GLY A 513 0.39 -10.95 9.41
C GLY A 513 0.58 -9.44 9.67
N LEU A 514 1.28 -8.73 8.80
CA LEU A 514 1.64 -7.32 8.94
C LEU A 514 1.11 -6.50 7.77
N THR A 515 0.61 -5.29 8.06
CA THR A 515 0.27 -4.31 7.03
C THR A 515 1.41 -3.31 6.87
N ILE A 516 2.12 -3.35 5.76
CA ILE A 516 3.29 -2.47 5.55
C ILE A 516 3.03 -1.30 4.60
N LYS A 517 1.80 -1.13 4.12
CA LYS A 517 1.42 -0.07 3.17
C LYS A 517 1.80 1.35 3.63
N CYS A 518 1.72 1.64 4.93
CA CYS A 518 2.13 2.95 5.46
C CYS A 518 3.62 3.22 5.24
N ALA A 519 4.46 2.18 5.33
CA ALA A 519 5.91 2.25 5.13
C ALA A 519 6.30 2.75 3.73
N ARG A 520 5.37 2.70 2.75
CA ARG A 520 5.58 3.26 1.42
C ARG A 520 5.90 4.76 1.43
N CYS A 521 5.21 5.53 2.26
CA CYS A 521 5.34 6.99 2.26
C CYS A 521 6.21 7.53 3.41
N HIS A 522 6.30 6.78 4.50
CA HIS A 522 6.99 7.16 5.72
C HIS A 522 7.16 5.91 6.59
N SER A 523 8.16 5.82 7.47
CA SER A 523 8.31 4.68 8.40
C SER A 523 7.00 4.34 9.11
N HIS A 524 6.74 3.04 9.29
CA HIS A 524 5.46 2.55 9.78
C HIS A 524 5.12 3.13 11.18
N LYS A 525 3.85 3.42 11.42
CA LYS A 525 3.42 4.22 12.59
C LYS A 525 3.52 3.45 13.91
N PHE A 526 3.25 2.15 13.88
CA PHE A 526 3.08 1.32 15.08
C PHE A 526 4.13 0.22 15.16
N ASP A 527 4.25 -0.53 14.07
CA ASP A 527 5.29 -1.55 13.92
C ASP A 527 6.65 -0.93 13.59
N PRO A 528 7.76 -1.54 14.06
CA PRO A 528 9.13 -1.08 13.86
C PRO A 528 9.63 -1.41 12.45
N ILE A 529 8.97 -0.83 11.44
CA ILE A 529 9.26 -1.07 10.02
C ILE A 529 9.67 0.25 9.38
N PRO A 530 10.99 0.50 9.24
CA PRO A 530 11.51 1.65 8.51
C PRO A 530 11.01 1.71 7.06
N GLN A 531 10.85 2.91 6.51
CA GLN A 531 10.48 3.09 5.10
C GLN A 531 11.51 2.43 4.16
N ARG A 532 12.81 2.49 4.49
CA ARG A 532 13.86 1.83 3.72
C ARG A 532 13.62 0.33 3.54
N ASP A 533 13.10 -0.36 4.55
CA ASP A 533 12.86 -1.81 4.48
C ASP A 533 11.71 -2.15 3.55
N TYR A 534 10.69 -1.28 3.45
CA TYR A 534 9.65 -1.40 2.42
C TYR A 534 10.25 -1.29 1.02
N TYR A 535 11.15 -0.34 0.78
CA TYR A 535 11.77 -0.17 -0.54
C TYR A 535 12.81 -1.26 -0.86
N ARG A 536 13.50 -1.82 0.14
CA ARG A 536 14.33 -3.02 -0.02
C ARG A 536 13.49 -4.23 -0.44
N LEU A 537 12.33 -4.43 0.19
CA LEU A 537 11.39 -5.47 -0.22
C LEU A 537 10.85 -5.21 -1.63
N LEU A 538 10.55 -3.95 -1.95
CA LEU A 538 10.11 -3.55 -3.29
C LEU A 538 11.15 -3.89 -4.36
N ASP A 539 12.44 -3.71 -4.09
CA ASP A 539 13.51 -4.07 -5.02
C ASP A 539 13.55 -5.59 -5.26
N VAL A 540 13.41 -6.42 -4.22
CA VAL A 540 13.31 -7.89 -4.39
C VAL A 540 12.17 -8.27 -5.35
N PHE A 541 11.00 -7.63 -5.21
CA PHE A 541 9.83 -7.93 -6.04
C PHE A 541 9.89 -7.34 -7.45
N LYS A 542 10.84 -6.43 -7.73
CA LYS A 542 11.05 -5.87 -9.07
C LYS A 542 12.01 -6.72 -9.92
N GLY A 543 12.80 -7.60 -9.28
CA GLY A 543 13.97 -8.25 -9.90
C GLY A 543 15.05 -7.23 -10.23
#